data_AF-A0A6C0EFM0-F1
#
_entry.id   AF-A0A6C0EFM0-F1
#
_cell.length_a   1.000
_cell.length_b   1.000
_cell.length_c   1.000
_cell.angle_alpha   90.00
_cell.angle_beta   90.00
_cell.angle_gamma   90.00
#
_symmetry.space_group_name_H-M   'P 1'
#
loop_
_entity.id
_entity.type
_entity.pdbx_description
1 polymer ?
#
loop_
_entity_poly.entity_id
_entity_poly.type
_entity_poly.pdbx_seq_one_letter_code
_entity_poly.pdbx_strand_id
1 'polypeptide(L)'
;CKNKGITISDITKDNGVSGRHMKNFTNGNLGRLITYLIEDDTDSCIIIYNIDRLCRDIQGGLNFLQKCEENDIDVHFVMEDVVWNKHTSSFNKKNIRDGLMTAQHYSDQLSEKLIKSTALRRTKGHAIGKAPYGKKAGKNKNGIRKFANHIGEMNVKNKIMKNYKKFHIIQKLSKNKSYTKIIRELKTNINTQTKRGREWKPHMIGNIIKQTLKEQRDLSNLNLNNMNL
;
A
#
# COMPACT_ATOMS: atom_id res chain seq x y z
N CYS A 1 -8.72 0.53 31.35
CA CYS A 1 -7.76 -0.48 31.86
C CYS A 1 -7.05 0.02 33.12
N LYS A 2 -6.16 1.01 33.05
CA LYS A 2 -5.37 1.50 34.21
C LYS A 2 -6.20 1.96 35.43
N ASN A 3 -7.35 2.60 35.19
CA ASN A 3 -8.22 3.10 36.26
C ASN A 3 -9.18 2.03 36.85
N LYS A 4 -9.19 0.81 36.30
CA LYS A 4 -10.05 -0.30 36.76
C LYS A 4 -9.24 -1.47 37.34
N GLY A 5 -7.96 -1.28 37.64
CA GLY A 5 -7.08 -2.35 38.14
C GLY A 5 -6.73 -3.43 37.12
N ILE A 6 -7.00 -3.21 35.83
CA ILE A 6 -6.65 -4.16 34.75
C ILE A 6 -5.20 -3.92 34.34
N THR A 7 -4.34 -4.91 34.58
CA THR A 7 -2.96 -4.94 34.09
C THR A 7 -2.97 -5.11 32.57
N ILE A 8 -2.20 -4.26 31.88
CA ILE A 8 -2.07 -4.35 30.42
C ILE A 8 -0.80 -5.16 30.13
N SER A 9 -0.96 -6.39 29.65
CA SER A 9 0.15 -7.27 29.25
C SER A 9 0.76 -6.85 27.91
N ASP A 10 -0.07 -6.52 26.92
CA ASP A 10 0.38 -6.07 25.59
C ASP A 10 -0.52 -4.96 25.01
N ILE A 11 0.06 -4.14 24.13
CA ILE A 11 -0.65 -3.15 23.31
C ILE A 11 -0.24 -3.33 21.86
N THR A 12 -1.04 -4.08 21.11
CA THR A 12 -0.88 -4.20 19.67
C THR A 12 -1.48 -2.99 18.93
N LYS A 13 -0.65 -2.32 18.11
CA LYS A 13 -1.08 -1.24 17.20
C LYS A 13 -0.81 -1.64 15.76
N ASP A 14 -1.82 -1.60 14.90
CA ASP A 14 -1.60 -1.67 13.46
C ASP A 14 -1.24 -0.26 12.94
N ASN A 15 -0.04 -0.11 12.38
CA ASN A 15 0.53 1.17 11.91
C ASN A 15 -0.09 1.70 10.61
N GLY A 16 -1.40 1.54 10.44
CA GLY A 16 -2.15 2.12 9.32
C GLY A 16 -1.96 1.40 7.99
N VAL A 17 -1.49 0.14 7.99
CA VAL A 17 -1.53 -0.70 6.79
C VAL A 17 -2.91 -1.33 6.73
N SER A 18 -3.77 -0.82 5.84
CA SER A 18 -5.12 -1.33 5.57
C SER A 18 -5.25 -2.85 5.75
N GLY A 19 -5.92 -3.30 6.82
CA GLY A 19 -6.22 -4.71 7.11
C GLY A 19 -7.19 -5.40 6.15
N ARG A 20 -7.42 -4.82 4.96
CA ARG A 20 -8.24 -5.42 3.91
C ARG A 20 -7.60 -6.73 3.45
N HIS A 21 -8.38 -7.81 3.45
CA HIS A 21 -7.94 -9.19 3.22
C HIS A 21 -6.98 -9.77 4.26
N MET A 22 -6.88 -9.18 5.46
CA MET A 22 -6.33 -9.88 6.63
C MET A 22 -4.93 -10.50 6.45
N LYS A 23 -4.07 -9.93 5.61
CA LYS A 23 -2.68 -10.42 5.47
C LYS A 23 -1.91 -10.37 6.80
N ASN A 24 -2.33 -9.50 7.71
CA ASN A 24 -1.82 -9.38 9.09
C ASN A 24 -2.51 -10.32 10.09
N PHE A 25 -3.44 -11.17 9.66
CA PHE A 25 -4.23 -12.02 10.55
C PHE A 25 -3.70 -13.46 10.58
N THR A 26 -3.34 -14.02 9.43
CA THR A 26 -2.71 -15.35 9.35
C THR A 26 -1.23 -15.33 9.76
N ASN A 27 -0.51 -14.23 9.52
CA ASN A 27 0.94 -14.09 9.80
C ASN A 27 1.32 -12.79 10.56
N GLY A 28 0.35 -12.05 11.10
CA GLY A 28 0.61 -10.78 11.79
C GLY A 28 0.13 -10.76 13.24
N ASN A 29 0.03 -9.56 13.82
CA ASN A 29 -0.03 -9.37 15.27
C ASN A 29 -1.25 -9.99 15.96
N LEU A 30 -2.43 -10.03 15.32
CA LEU A 30 -3.65 -10.58 15.91
C LEU A 30 -3.66 -12.11 16.00
N GLY A 31 -3.10 -12.82 15.00
CA GLY A 31 -2.97 -14.28 15.06
C GLY A 31 -1.98 -14.70 16.14
N ARG A 32 -0.88 -13.96 16.29
CA ARG A 32 0.09 -14.15 17.39
C ARG A 32 -0.52 -13.88 18.76
N LEU A 33 -1.44 -12.92 18.87
CA LEU A 33 -2.13 -12.60 20.11
C LEU A 33 -2.97 -13.78 20.61
N ILE A 34 -3.73 -14.44 19.73
CA ILE A 34 -4.51 -15.63 20.12
C ILE A 34 -3.59 -16.75 20.59
N THR A 35 -2.52 -17.06 19.86
CA THR A 35 -1.55 -18.09 20.27
C THR A 35 -0.94 -17.77 21.64
N TYR A 36 -0.52 -16.52 21.83
CA TYR A 36 0.01 -16.05 23.12
C TYR A 36 -1.01 -16.23 24.26
N LEU A 37 -2.28 -15.87 24.03
CA LEU A 37 -3.34 -15.99 25.04
C LEU A 37 -3.77 -17.42 25.34
N ILE A 38 -3.59 -18.36 24.40
CA ILE A 38 -3.86 -19.79 24.61
C ILE A 38 -2.70 -20.47 25.37
N GLU A 39 -1.46 -20.03 25.13
CA GLU A 39 -0.26 -20.63 25.72
C GLU A 39 0.04 -20.10 27.14
N ASP A 40 -0.39 -18.88 27.45
CA ASP A 40 -0.18 -18.23 28.75
C ASP A 40 -1.38 -18.54 29.67
N ASP A 41 -1.19 -19.39 30.70
CA ASP A 41 -2.19 -19.90 31.66
C ASP A 41 -2.70 -18.79 32.63
N THR A 42 -3.15 -17.68 32.05
CA THR A 42 -3.56 -16.46 32.73
C THR A 42 -4.99 -16.11 32.32
N ASP A 43 -5.81 -15.62 33.27
CA ASP A 43 -7.13 -15.06 33.01
C ASP A 43 -7.03 -13.76 32.19
N SER A 44 -6.66 -13.88 30.92
CA SER A 44 -6.39 -12.78 30.02
C SER A 44 -7.58 -12.56 29.08
N CYS A 45 -7.94 -11.29 28.87
CA CYS A 45 -9.01 -10.89 27.97
C CYS A 45 -8.50 -9.93 26.89
N ILE A 46 -9.24 -9.84 25.79
CA ILE A 46 -8.94 -8.93 24.69
C ILE A 46 -9.84 -7.72 24.82
N ILE A 47 -9.27 -6.52 24.85
CA ILE A 47 -10.03 -5.26 24.93
C ILE A 47 -9.91 -4.51 23.61
N ILE A 48 -11.05 -4.28 22.97
CA ILE A 48 -11.18 -3.57 21.71
C ILE A 48 -12.01 -2.31 21.95
N TYR A 49 -11.48 -1.15 21.53
CA TYR A 49 -12.17 0.12 21.76
C TYR A 49 -13.55 0.18 21.07
N ASN A 50 -13.61 -0.19 19.79
CA ASN A 50 -14.85 -0.31 19.02
C ASN A 50 -14.70 -1.31 17.87
N ILE A 51 -15.81 -1.77 17.30
CA ILE A 51 -15.83 -2.83 16.27
C ILE A 51 -14.94 -2.49 15.06
N ASP A 52 -14.91 -1.23 14.62
CA ASP A 52 -14.09 -0.75 13.49
C ASP A 52 -12.57 -0.96 13.67
N ARG A 53 -12.11 -1.23 14.89
CA ARG A 53 -10.69 -1.45 15.23
C ARG A 53 -10.30 -2.91 15.16
N LEU A 54 -11.28 -3.82 15.21
CA LEU A 54 -11.03 -5.26 15.12
C LEU A 54 -10.65 -5.65 13.68
N CYS A 55 -11.52 -5.38 12.71
CA CYS A 55 -11.24 -5.71 11.32
C CYS A 55 -12.04 -4.85 10.33
N ARG A 56 -11.61 -4.87 9.06
CA ARG A 56 -12.35 -4.31 7.91
C ARG A 56 -12.82 -5.40 6.94
N ASP A 57 -12.75 -6.66 7.37
CA ASP A 57 -13.18 -7.85 6.65
C ASP A 57 -14.05 -8.67 7.59
N ILE A 58 -15.34 -8.79 7.28
CA ILE A 58 -16.28 -9.45 8.19
C ILE A 58 -15.89 -10.89 8.45
N GLN A 59 -15.49 -11.62 7.41
CA GLN A 59 -15.29 -13.06 7.48
C GLN A 59 -14.29 -13.40 8.57
N GLY A 60 -13.16 -12.71 8.61
CA GLY A 60 -12.21 -13.03 9.66
C GLY A 60 -12.32 -12.21 10.94
N GLY A 61 -13.11 -11.14 10.98
CA GLY A 61 -13.63 -10.64 12.26
C GLY A 61 -14.47 -11.70 12.97
N LEU A 62 -15.33 -12.40 12.22
CA LEU A 62 -16.13 -13.49 12.77
C LEU A 62 -15.28 -14.70 13.13
N ASN A 63 -14.35 -15.12 12.26
CA ASN A 63 -13.45 -16.23 12.58
C ASN A 63 -12.58 -15.91 13.82
N PHE A 64 -12.17 -14.65 14.00
CA PHE A 64 -11.46 -14.20 15.22
C PHE A 64 -12.30 -14.45 16.47
N LEU A 65 -13.51 -13.91 16.47
CA LEU A 65 -14.42 -13.94 17.61
C LEU A 65 -14.83 -15.37 17.94
N GLN A 66 -15.06 -16.19 16.92
CA GLN A 66 -15.34 -17.62 17.09
C GLN A 66 -14.16 -18.35 17.71
N LYS A 67 -12.92 -18.10 17.26
CA LYS A 67 -11.73 -18.71 17.88
C LYS A 67 -11.55 -18.29 19.34
N CYS A 68 -11.79 -17.02 19.66
CA CYS A 68 -11.73 -16.56 21.05
C CYS A 68 -12.78 -17.28 21.89
N GLU A 69 -14.01 -17.38 21.39
CA GLU A 69 -15.10 -18.12 22.04
C GLU A 69 -14.75 -19.62 22.23
N GLU A 70 -14.17 -20.29 21.23
CA GLU A 70 -13.77 -21.70 21.32
C GLU A 70 -12.68 -21.93 22.38
N ASN A 71 -11.82 -20.95 22.62
CA ASN A 71 -10.71 -21.02 23.58
C ASN A 71 -11.02 -20.32 24.92
N ASP A 72 -12.29 -19.99 25.19
CA ASP A 72 -12.72 -19.33 26.44
C ASP A 72 -12.11 -17.95 26.70
N ILE A 73 -11.74 -17.24 25.63
CA ILE A 73 -11.17 -15.89 25.70
C ILE A 73 -12.28 -14.84 25.57
N ASP A 74 -12.44 -14.02 26.60
CA ASP A 74 -13.37 -12.89 26.59
C ASP A 74 -12.85 -11.75 25.70
N VAL A 75 -13.71 -11.25 24.81
CA VAL A 75 -13.43 -10.08 23.97
C VAL A 75 -14.36 -8.92 24.35
N HIS A 76 -13.82 -7.90 24.99
CA HIS A 76 -14.56 -6.71 25.41
C HIS A 76 -14.57 -5.63 24.32
N PHE A 77 -15.76 -5.26 23.85
CA PHE A 77 -16.00 -4.11 23.00
C PHE A 77 -16.45 -2.92 23.85
N VAL A 78 -15.57 -1.94 24.04
CA VAL A 78 -15.78 -0.86 25.01
C VAL A 78 -16.91 0.09 24.59
N MET A 79 -16.95 0.50 23.32
CA MET A 79 -17.96 1.44 22.83
C MET A 79 -19.34 0.81 22.67
N GLU A 80 -19.38 -0.48 22.35
CA GLU A 80 -20.61 -1.23 22.17
C GLU A 80 -21.16 -1.81 23.49
N ASP A 81 -20.40 -1.71 24.58
CA ASP A 81 -20.71 -2.25 25.90
C ASP A 81 -21.11 -3.74 25.85
N VAL A 82 -20.32 -4.52 25.08
CA VAL A 82 -20.55 -5.94 24.87
C VAL A 82 -19.26 -6.71 25.16
N VAL A 83 -19.40 -7.79 25.93
CA VAL A 83 -18.38 -8.84 26.03
C VAL A 83 -18.80 -9.96 25.10
N TRP A 84 -17.91 -10.41 24.24
CA TRP A 84 -18.11 -11.57 23.36
C TRP A 84 -17.42 -12.80 23.95
N ASN A 85 -18.22 -13.83 24.23
CA ASN A 85 -17.86 -15.13 24.78
C ASN A 85 -18.99 -16.16 24.58
N LYS A 86 -18.84 -17.36 25.16
CA LYS A 86 -19.82 -18.47 25.05
C LYS A 86 -21.20 -18.13 25.60
N HIS A 87 -21.26 -17.29 26.64
CA HIS A 87 -22.51 -16.92 27.34
C HIS A 87 -23.14 -15.62 26.81
N THR A 88 -22.52 -14.99 25.82
CA THR A 88 -23.04 -13.76 25.23
C THR A 88 -24.39 -14.02 24.58
N SER A 89 -25.39 -13.18 24.92
CA SER A 89 -26.74 -13.30 24.38
C SER A 89 -26.74 -13.22 22.86
N SER A 90 -27.68 -13.93 22.23
CA SER A 90 -27.86 -13.88 20.76
C SER A 90 -28.06 -12.46 20.26
N PHE A 91 -28.75 -11.61 21.03
CA PHE A 91 -28.94 -10.19 20.74
C PHE A 91 -27.61 -9.43 20.67
N ASN A 92 -26.74 -9.58 21.68
CA ASN A 92 -25.43 -8.92 21.69
C ASN A 92 -24.51 -9.44 20.57
N LYS A 93 -24.52 -10.75 20.30
CA LYS A 93 -23.77 -11.32 19.17
C LYS A 93 -24.26 -10.76 17.83
N LYS A 94 -25.57 -10.58 17.67
CA LYS A 94 -26.15 -9.92 16.48
C LYS A 94 -25.66 -8.48 16.35
N ASN A 95 -25.69 -7.69 17.42
CA ASN A 95 -25.24 -6.30 17.38
C ASN A 95 -23.78 -6.17 16.93
N ILE A 96 -22.89 -7.04 17.43
CA ILE A 96 -21.49 -7.07 16.98
C ILE A 96 -21.37 -7.45 15.49
N ARG A 97 -22.13 -8.45 15.03
CA ARG A 97 -22.16 -8.85 13.61
C ARG A 97 -22.65 -7.74 12.69
N ASP A 98 -23.73 -7.04 13.09
CA ASP A 98 -24.29 -5.91 12.35
C ASP A 98 -23.28 -4.73 12.29
N GLY A 99 -22.55 -4.50 13.38
CA GLY A 99 -21.45 -3.54 13.42
C GLY A 99 -20.31 -3.90 12.46
N LEU A 100 -19.90 -5.17 12.41
CA LEU A 100 -18.87 -5.66 11.48
C LEU A 100 -19.32 -5.49 10.02
N MET A 101 -20.58 -5.79 9.71
CA MET A 101 -21.17 -5.55 8.38
C MET A 101 -21.11 -4.07 8.01
N THR A 102 -21.49 -3.20 8.93
CA THR A 102 -21.52 -1.75 8.73
C THR A 102 -20.12 -1.20 8.46
N ALA A 103 -19.13 -1.64 9.25
CA ALA A 103 -17.72 -1.26 9.10
C ALA A 103 -17.17 -1.62 7.70
N GLN A 104 -17.45 -2.85 7.25
CA GLN A 104 -17.04 -3.31 5.93
C GLN A 104 -17.71 -2.51 4.81
N HIS A 105 -19.03 -2.35 4.88
CA HIS A 105 -19.78 -1.60 3.88
C HIS A 105 -19.27 -0.16 3.74
N TYR A 106 -19.00 0.52 4.86
CA TYR A 106 -18.42 1.87 4.84
C TYR A 106 -17.05 1.92 4.13
N SER A 107 -16.18 0.94 4.39
CA SER A 107 -14.87 0.80 3.73
C SER A 107 -14.99 0.55 2.22
N ASP A 108 -15.97 -0.26 1.81
CA ASP A 108 -16.25 -0.55 0.41
C ASP A 108 -16.80 0.68 -0.31
N GLN A 109 -17.77 1.39 0.29
CA GLN A 109 -18.28 2.65 -0.24
C GLN A 109 -17.18 3.70 -0.42
N LEU A 110 -16.26 3.83 0.55
CA LEU A 110 -15.12 4.74 0.42
C LEU A 110 -14.23 4.35 -0.75
N SER A 111 -13.95 3.05 -0.90
CA SER A 111 -13.17 2.52 -2.02
C SER A 111 -13.82 2.83 -3.37
N GLU A 112 -15.13 2.62 -3.48
CA GLU A 112 -15.89 2.96 -4.69
C GLU A 112 -15.83 4.45 -5.01
N LYS A 113 -16.05 5.32 -4.01
CA LYS A 113 -15.97 6.77 -4.18
C LYS A 113 -14.60 7.19 -4.71
N LEU A 114 -13.51 6.59 -4.20
CA LEU A 114 -12.14 6.85 -4.67
C LEU A 114 -11.91 6.37 -6.11
N ILE A 115 -12.44 5.21 -6.48
CA ILE A 115 -12.36 4.68 -7.85
C ILE A 115 -13.14 5.59 -8.81
N LYS A 116 -14.40 5.90 -8.49
CA LYS A 116 -15.29 6.78 -9.27
C LYS A 116 -14.67 8.18 -9.44
N SER A 117 -14.15 8.77 -8.37
CA SER A 117 -13.43 10.06 -8.41
C SER A 117 -12.17 10.00 -9.29
N THR A 118 -11.43 8.89 -9.25
CA THR A 118 -10.25 8.72 -10.09
C THR A 118 -10.62 8.53 -11.56
N ALA A 119 -11.67 7.76 -11.86
CA ALA A 119 -12.21 7.60 -13.22
C ALA A 119 -12.68 8.94 -13.79
N LEU A 120 -13.46 9.71 -13.03
CA LEU A 120 -13.91 11.05 -13.43
C LEU A 120 -12.74 12.00 -13.72
N ARG A 121 -11.69 11.96 -12.88
CA ARG A 121 -10.49 12.77 -13.14
C ARG A 121 -9.78 12.32 -14.42
N ARG A 122 -9.76 11.02 -14.73
CA ARG A 122 -9.19 10.51 -16.00
C ARG A 122 -10.00 10.98 -17.21
N THR A 123 -11.34 10.95 -17.15
CA THR A 123 -12.19 11.43 -18.26
C THR A 123 -12.01 12.93 -18.50
N LYS A 124 -11.83 13.72 -17.44
CA LYS A 124 -11.42 15.13 -17.50
C LYS A 124 -9.96 15.35 -17.94
N GLY A 125 -9.22 14.28 -18.25
CA GLY A 125 -7.86 14.34 -18.76
C GLY A 125 -6.78 14.58 -17.69
N HIS A 126 -7.07 14.43 -16.40
CA HIS A 126 -6.04 14.54 -15.36
C HIS A 126 -5.05 13.37 -15.45
N ALA A 127 -3.77 13.69 -15.37
CA ALA A 127 -2.73 12.72 -15.05
C ALA A 127 -2.92 12.24 -13.60
N ILE A 128 -3.01 10.92 -13.41
CA ILE A 128 -3.18 10.27 -12.10
C ILE A 128 -1.85 9.71 -11.59
N GLY A 129 -1.67 9.69 -10.28
CA GLY A 129 -0.50 9.07 -9.64
C GLY A 129 0.75 9.95 -9.65
N LYS A 130 1.87 9.35 -9.23
CA LYS A 130 3.16 10.04 -9.10
C LYS A 130 3.75 10.35 -10.47
N ALA A 131 4.31 11.56 -10.62
CA ALA A 131 5.04 11.93 -11.83
C ALA A 131 6.27 11.01 -11.99
N PRO A 132 6.40 10.32 -13.14
CA PRO A 132 7.56 9.48 -13.39
C PRO A 132 8.88 10.25 -13.42
N TYR A 133 10.00 9.54 -13.40
CA TYR A 133 11.31 10.20 -13.47
C TYR A 133 11.53 10.82 -14.86
N GLY A 134 12.01 12.07 -14.90
CA GLY A 134 12.04 12.88 -16.13
C GLY A 134 10.80 13.75 -16.32
N LYS A 135 9.78 13.62 -15.45
CA LYS A 135 8.55 14.39 -15.51
C LYS A 135 8.26 15.09 -14.17
N LYS A 136 7.59 16.23 -14.25
CA LYS A 136 7.02 16.97 -13.12
C LYS A 136 5.51 17.05 -13.27
N ALA A 137 4.79 17.04 -12.14
CA ALA A 137 3.36 17.30 -12.15
C ALA A 137 3.11 18.81 -12.10
N GLY A 138 2.20 19.30 -12.93
CA GLY A 138 1.71 20.68 -12.90
C GLY A 138 0.24 20.73 -13.25
N LYS A 139 -0.39 21.89 -13.09
CA LYS A 139 -1.74 22.15 -13.60
C LYS A 139 -1.63 23.01 -14.86
N ASN A 140 -2.49 22.76 -15.84
CA ASN A 140 -2.65 23.67 -16.97
C ASN A 140 -3.54 24.88 -16.58
N LYS A 141 -3.77 25.81 -17.52
CA LYS A 141 -4.63 26.99 -17.32
C LYS A 141 -6.05 26.65 -16.83
N ASN A 142 -6.56 25.46 -17.18
CA ASN A 142 -7.89 24.99 -16.80
C ASN A 142 -7.89 24.19 -15.48
N GLY A 143 -6.80 24.21 -14.71
CA GLY A 143 -6.68 23.48 -13.44
C GLY A 143 -6.48 21.96 -13.59
N ILE A 144 -6.39 21.43 -14.81
CA ILE A 144 -6.21 20.00 -15.09
C ILE A 144 -4.76 19.62 -14.82
N ARG A 145 -4.57 18.59 -14.00
CA ARG A 145 -3.23 18.07 -13.68
C ARG A 145 -2.63 17.35 -14.88
N LYS A 146 -1.41 17.69 -15.29
CA LYS A 146 -0.66 17.04 -16.37
C LYS A 146 0.78 16.76 -15.94
N PHE A 147 1.43 15.82 -16.63
CA PHE A 147 2.86 15.59 -16.49
C PHE A 147 3.61 16.37 -17.58
N ALA A 148 4.44 17.31 -17.15
CA ALA A 148 5.33 18.08 -18.01
C ALA A 148 6.77 17.56 -17.89
N ASN A 149 7.61 17.91 -18.85
CA ASN A 149 9.03 17.55 -18.83
C ASN A 149 9.77 18.24 -17.67
N HIS A 150 10.64 17.48 -17.01
CA HIS A 150 11.62 18.02 -16.09
C HIS A 150 13.00 17.93 -16.75
N ILE A 151 13.52 19.06 -17.23
CA ILE A 151 14.72 19.12 -18.08
C ILE A 151 15.92 18.44 -17.41
N GLY A 152 16.22 18.75 -16.15
CA GLY A 152 17.33 18.13 -15.41
C GLY A 152 17.23 16.59 -15.36
N GLU A 153 16.10 16.06 -14.88
CA GLU A 153 15.88 14.60 -14.85
C GLU A 153 15.83 13.96 -16.25
N MET A 154 15.38 14.67 -17.29
CA MET A 154 15.44 14.17 -18.67
C MET A 154 16.88 14.00 -19.16
N ASN A 155 17.77 14.94 -18.83
CA ASN A 155 19.19 14.81 -19.17
C ASN A 155 19.80 13.57 -18.50
N VAL A 156 19.47 13.33 -17.23
CA VAL A 156 19.88 12.12 -16.51
C VAL A 156 19.32 10.86 -17.16
N LYS A 157 18.04 10.87 -17.52
CA LYS A 157 17.37 9.75 -18.21
C LYS A 157 18.06 9.43 -19.54
N ASN A 158 18.41 10.44 -20.33
CA ASN A 158 19.15 10.28 -21.58
C ASN A 158 20.55 9.70 -21.35
N LYS A 159 21.27 10.18 -20.33
CA LYS A 159 22.58 9.63 -19.92
C LYS A 159 22.47 8.15 -19.52
N ILE A 160 21.44 7.78 -18.76
CA ILE A 160 21.16 6.39 -18.39
C ILE A 160 20.96 5.53 -19.65
N MET A 161 20.16 5.99 -20.62
CA MET A 161 19.92 5.24 -21.86
C MET A 161 21.17 5.09 -22.72
N LYS A 162 21.99 6.14 -22.83
CA LYS A 162 23.28 6.08 -23.54
C LYS A 162 24.21 5.05 -22.91
N ASN A 163 24.36 5.08 -21.58
CA ASN A 163 25.21 4.13 -20.87
C ASN A 163 24.63 2.70 -20.90
N TYR A 164 23.31 2.54 -20.89
CA TYR A 164 22.69 1.24 -21.06
C TYR A 164 23.00 0.62 -22.43
N LYS A 165 22.89 1.39 -23.52
CA LYS A 165 23.31 0.93 -24.85
C LYS A 165 24.78 0.52 -24.87
N LYS A 166 25.67 1.36 -24.30
CA LYS A 166 27.10 1.07 -24.20
C LYS A 166 27.40 -0.22 -23.43
N PHE A 167 26.88 -0.37 -22.22
CA PHE A 167 27.28 -1.45 -21.32
C PHE A 167 26.50 -2.75 -21.56
N HIS A 168 25.20 -2.66 -21.81
CA HIS A 168 24.37 -3.85 -21.94
C HIS A 168 24.29 -4.38 -23.36
N ILE A 169 24.15 -3.49 -24.36
CA ILE A 169 23.97 -3.91 -25.75
C ILE A 169 25.32 -4.13 -26.43
N ILE A 170 26.21 -3.13 -26.40
CA ILE A 170 27.50 -3.20 -27.10
C ILE A 170 28.48 -4.12 -26.35
N GLN A 171 28.69 -3.88 -25.06
CA GLN A 171 29.60 -4.71 -24.25
C GLN A 171 28.97 -6.02 -23.75
N LYS A 172 27.70 -6.28 -24.08
CA LYS A 172 26.96 -7.52 -23.73
C LYS A 172 27.02 -7.89 -22.24
N LEU A 173 27.13 -6.91 -21.34
CA LEU A 173 27.18 -7.18 -19.91
C LEU A 173 25.81 -7.61 -19.38
N SER A 174 25.78 -8.45 -18.35
CA SER A 174 24.53 -8.79 -17.66
C SER A 174 23.82 -7.52 -17.13
N LYS A 175 22.49 -7.58 -16.99
CA LYS A 175 21.67 -6.43 -16.56
C LYS A 175 22.18 -5.83 -15.26
N ASN A 176 22.44 -6.68 -14.25
CA ASN A 176 22.94 -6.24 -12.95
C ASN A 176 24.31 -5.55 -13.06
N LYS A 177 25.26 -6.14 -13.80
CA LYS A 177 26.59 -5.52 -14.02
C LYS A 177 26.47 -4.17 -14.75
N SER A 178 25.59 -4.09 -15.75
CA SER A 178 25.31 -2.85 -16.48
C SER A 178 24.74 -1.76 -15.58
N TYR A 179 23.74 -2.09 -14.75
CA TYR A 179 23.11 -1.13 -13.83
C TYR A 179 24.09 -0.61 -12.79
N THR A 180 24.92 -1.48 -12.21
CA THR A 180 25.96 -1.06 -11.26
C THR A 180 26.98 -0.13 -11.90
N LYS A 181 27.42 -0.40 -13.15
CA LYS A 181 28.28 0.53 -13.89
C LYS A 181 27.60 1.87 -14.16
N ILE A 182 26.34 1.88 -14.59
CA ILE A 182 25.55 3.12 -14.79
C ILE A 182 25.49 3.94 -13.50
N ILE A 183 25.22 3.30 -12.36
CA ILE A 183 25.15 3.99 -11.06
C ILE A 183 26.49 4.65 -10.72
N ARG A 184 27.61 3.95 -10.93
CA ARG A 184 28.94 4.52 -10.73
C ARG A 184 29.16 5.78 -11.57
N GLU A 185 28.77 5.75 -12.84
CA GLU A 185 28.84 6.89 -13.77
C GLU A 185 27.90 8.06 -13.44
N LEU A 186 26.84 7.82 -12.65
CA LEU A 186 25.93 8.86 -12.16
C LEU A 186 26.45 9.49 -10.86
N LYS A 187 27.15 8.72 -10.02
CA LYS A 187 27.72 9.21 -8.76
C LYS A 187 28.91 10.15 -8.96
N THR A 188 29.62 10.06 -10.09
CA THR A 188 30.76 10.94 -10.40
C THR A 188 30.37 12.40 -10.68
N ASN A 189 29.09 12.72 -10.84
CA ASN A 189 28.62 14.08 -11.09
C ASN A 189 27.65 14.53 -9.98
N ILE A 190 27.95 15.65 -9.34
CA ILE A 190 27.20 16.19 -8.19
C ILE A 190 25.72 16.45 -8.51
N ASN A 191 25.40 16.76 -9.77
CA ASN A 191 24.03 17.02 -10.21
C ASN A 191 23.24 15.73 -10.49
N THR A 192 23.90 14.57 -10.51
CA THR A 192 23.27 13.27 -10.80
C THR A 192 23.47 12.22 -9.71
N GLN A 193 24.08 12.60 -8.59
CA GLN A 193 24.45 11.69 -7.51
C GLN A 193 23.26 11.00 -6.83
N THR A 194 22.07 11.63 -6.83
CA THR A 194 20.85 11.06 -6.25
C THR A 194 19.65 11.14 -7.19
N LYS A 195 18.70 10.24 -6.96
CA LYS A 195 17.36 10.27 -7.55
C LYS A 195 16.40 10.97 -6.60
N ARG A 196 16.20 12.29 -6.79
CA ARG A 196 15.32 13.11 -5.93
C ARG A 196 15.69 12.95 -4.44
N GLY A 197 16.97 13.13 -4.10
CA GLY A 197 17.49 13.00 -2.73
C GLY A 197 17.69 11.57 -2.23
N ARG A 198 17.39 10.54 -3.04
CA ARG A 198 17.61 9.13 -2.69
C ARG A 198 18.79 8.54 -3.44
N GLU A 199 19.57 7.69 -2.77
CA GLU A 199 20.64 6.95 -3.42
C GLU A 199 20.12 6.06 -4.55
N TRP A 200 20.87 5.99 -5.65
CA TRP A 200 20.57 5.13 -6.77
C TRP A 200 20.67 3.64 -6.42
N LYS A 201 19.62 2.87 -6.71
CA LYS A 201 19.60 1.41 -6.61
C LYS A 201 19.40 0.77 -7.99
N PRO A 202 19.92 -0.45 -8.25
CA PRO A 202 19.82 -1.10 -9.56
C PRO A 202 18.39 -1.23 -10.10
N HIS A 203 17.43 -1.58 -9.24
CA HIS A 203 16.02 -1.69 -9.66
C HIS A 203 15.45 -0.34 -10.14
N MET A 204 15.94 0.80 -9.62
CA MET A 204 15.49 2.12 -10.05
C MET A 204 15.93 2.42 -11.47
N ILE A 205 17.16 2.03 -11.83
CA ILE A 205 17.69 2.12 -13.20
C ILE A 205 16.88 1.23 -14.13
N GLY A 206 16.64 -0.02 -13.74
CA GLY A 206 15.81 -0.96 -14.49
C GLY A 206 14.41 -0.39 -14.78
N ASN A 207 13.76 0.21 -13.77
CA ASN A 207 12.43 0.82 -13.94
C ASN A 207 12.44 2.01 -14.91
N ILE A 208 13.46 2.88 -14.83
CA ILE A 208 13.59 4.02 -15.75
C ILE A 208 13.80 3.54 -17.18
N ILE A 209 14.67 2.54 -17.40
CA ILE A 209 14.92 1.99 -18.74
C ILE A 209 13.65 1.36 -19.30
N LYS A 210 12.98 0.48 -18.54
CA LYS A 210 11.72 -0.16 -18.97
C LYS A 210 10.67 0.89 -19.37
N GLN A 211 10.51 1.92 -18.54
CA GLN A 211 9.58 3.00 -18.82
C GLN A 211 9.97 3.77 -20.09
N THR A 212 11.26 4.08 -20.28
CA THR A 212 11.73 4.83 -21.45
C THR A 212 11.52 4.05 -22.74
N LEU A 213 11.80 2.76 -22.74
CA LEU A 213 11.58 1.89 -23.90
C LEU A 213 10.09 1.79 -24.25
N LYS A 214 9.22 1.71 -23.23
CA LYS A 214 7.77 1.74 -23.45
C LYS A 214 7.33 3.06 -24.10
N GLU A 215 7.78 4.20 -23.56
CA GLU A 215 7.45 5.51 -24.12
C GLU A 215 7.90 5.64 -25.58
N GLN A 216 9.11 5.18 -25.91
CA GLN A 216 9.62 5.17 -27.29
C GLN A 216 8.77 4.33 -28.23
N ARG A 217 8.32 3.15 -27.78
CA ARG A 217 7.41 2.27 -28.54
C ARG A 217 6.02 2.90 -28.73
N ASP A 218 5.47 3.51 -27.69
CA ASP A 218 4.16 4.16 -27.76
C ASP A 218 4.20 5.35 -28.75
N LEU A 219 5.29 6.13 -28.73
CA LEU A 219 5.55 7.22 -29.67
C LEU A 219 5.68 6.73 -31.13
N SER A 220 6.42 5.64 -31.37
CA SER A 220 6.55 5.09 -32.74
C SER A 220 5.21 4.59 -33.30
N ASN A 221 4.39 3.95 -32.46
CA ASN A 221 3.08 3.45 -32.86
C ASN A 221 2.09 4.57 -33.20
N LEU A 222 2.10 5.67 -32.43
CA LEU A 222 1.30 6.86 -32.72
C LEU A 222 1.67 7.48 -34.07
N ASN A 223 2.96 7.58 -34.38
CA ASN A 223 3.42 8.16 -35.64
C ASN A 223 3.05 7.30 -36.86
N LEU A 224 3.10 5.96 -36.73
CA LEU A 224 2.66 5.02 -37.77
C LEU A 224 1.16 5.16 -38.09
N ASN A 225 0.32 5.30 -37.07
CA ASN A 225 -1.12 5.45 -37.27
C ASN A 225 -1.50 6.80 -37.91
N ASN A 226 -0.72 7.86 -37.65
CA ASN A 226 -0.96 9.17 -38.25
C ASN A 226 -0.45 9.28 -39.70
N MET A 227 0.37 8.33 -40.18
CA MET A 227 0.82 8.27 -41.58
C MET A 227 -0.11 7.45 -42.49
N ASN A 228 -1.02 6.67 -41.89
CA ASN A 228 -1.99 5.82 -42.60
C ASN A 228 -3.42 6.43 -42.63
N LEU A 229 -3.55 7.71 -42.28
CA LEU A 229 -4.76 8.55 -42.35
C LEU A 229 -4.49 9.73 -43.29
#